data_AF-A0A399NIG4-F1
#
_entry.id   AF-A0A399NIG4-F1
#
_cell.length_a   1.000
_cell.length_b   1.000
_cell.length_c   1.000
_cell.angle_alpha   90.00
_cell.angle_beta   90.00
_cell.angle_gamma   90.00
#
_symmetry.space_group_name_H-M   'P 1'
#
loop_
_entity.id
_entity.type
_entity.pdbx_description
1 polymer ?
#
loop_
_entity_poly.entity_id
_entity_poly.type
_entity_poly.pdbx_seq_one_letter_code
_entity_poly.pdbx_strand_id
1 'polypeptide(L)'
;MAKSPTPVRKARRKLIWLLVIIGLLAGGNAASVAFSNGSWSPKLALDLEGGTQIILAPQLDGASSGPTSEQLAQAVSIIRQRVDASGVSEAEITTQGGSNIVVSLPGEPDAATMQRLQSSAKLEL
;
A
#
# COMPACT_ATOMS: atom_id res chain seq x y z
N MET A 1 22.89 26.54 58.19
CA MET A 1 22.00 25.37 58.10
C MET A 1 21.17 25.47 56.82
N ALA A 2 21.37 24.60 55.83
CA ALA A 2 20.61 24.61 54.58
C ALA A 2 19.25 23.90 54.78
N LYS A 3 18.15 24.59 54.46
CA LYS A 3 16.79 24.07 54.61
C LYS A 3 16.55 22.99 53.54
N SER A 4 16.48 21.72 53.95
CA SER A 4 16.24 20.60 53.03
C SER A 4 14.93 20.80 52.25
N PRO A 5 14.89 20.51 50.93
CA PRO A 5 13.68 20.73 50.15
C PRO A 5 12.58 19.79 50.61
N THR A 6 11.38 20.34 50.85
CA THR A 6 10.19 19.54 51.17
C THR A 6 9.84 18.59 50.03
N PRO A 7 9.27 17.41 50.32
CA PRO A 7 8.94 16.40 49.30
C PRO A 7 8.07 16.95 48.16
N VAL A 8 7.14 17.86 48.46
CA VAL A 8 6.26 18.52 47.49
C VAL A 8 7.04 19.36 46.47
N ARG A 9 8.07 20.11 46.90
CA ARG A 9 8.92 20.90 45.99
C ARG A 9 9.73 20.02 45.04
N LYS A 10 10.22 18.87 45.53
CA LYS A 10 10.92 17.88 44.69
C LYS A 10 9.97 17.27 43.65
N ALA A 11 8.75 16.90 44.06
CA ALA A 11 7.74 16.35 43.17
C ALA A 11 7.33 17.34 42.06
N ARG A 12 7.07 18.61 42.41
CA ARG A 12 6.70 19.64 41.42
C ARG A 12 7.79 19.84 40.36
N ARG A 13 9.06 19.84 40.76
CA ARG A 13 10.18 19.95 39.81
C ARG A 13 10.23 18.75 38.85
N LYS A 14 9.93 17.54 39.33
CA LYS A 14 9.87 16.34 38.49
C LYS A 14 8.69 16.37 37.52
N LEU A 15 7.50 16.82 37.95
CA LEU A 15 6.34 16.98 37.08
C LEU A 15 6.55 18.04 35.99
N ILE A 16 7.20 19.16 36.32
CA ILE A 16 7.57 20.18 35.33
C ILE A 16 8.50 19.57 34.28
N TRP A 17 9.51 18.82 34.71
CA TRP A 17 10.41 18.13 33.78
C TRP A 17 9.69 17.10 32.90
N LEU A 18 8.75 16.35 33.46
CA LEU A 18 7.92 15.41 32.69
C LEU A 18 7.12 16.14 31.61
N LEU A 19 6.48 17.27 31.95
CA LEU A 19 5.73 18.08 30.98
C LEU A 19 6.63 18.66 29.88
N VAL A 20 7.85 19.09 30.24
CA VAL A 20 8.83 19.54 29.24
C VAL A 20 9.20 18.41 28.27
N ILE A 21 9.46 17.20 28.78
CA ILE A 21 9.78 16.05 27.93
C ILE A 21 8.60 15.70 27.01
N ILE A 22 7.38 15.66 27.54
CA ILE A 22 6.17 15.41 26.75
C ILE A 22 6.00 16.49 25.67
N GLY A 23 6.18 17.76 26.03
CA GLY A 23 6.11 18.88 25.10
C GLY A 23 7.17 18.80 23.99
N LEU A 24 8.40 18.40 24.32
CA LEU A 24 9.45 18.18 23.33
C LEU A 24 9.13 17.02 22.38
N LEU A 25 8.61 15.91 22.89
CA LEU A 25 8.23 14.76 22.06
C LEU A 25 7.06 15.10 21.13
N ALA A 26 6.00 15.73 21.66
CA ALA A 26 4.84 16.14 20.89
C ALA A 26 5.19 17.21 19.86
N GLY A 27 5.96 18.23 20.27
CA GLY A 27 6.41 19.31 19.38
C GLY A 27 7.36 18.80 18.29
N GLY A 28 8.28 17.89 18.63
CA GLY A 28 9.17 17.24 17.67
C GLY A 28 8.40 16.40 16.65
N ASN A 29 7.37 15.67 17.07
CA ASN A 29 6.50 14.93 16.16
C ASN A 29 5.72 15.87 15.23
N ALA A 30 5.12 16.94 15.78
CA ALA A 30 4.38 17.93 15.00
C ALA A 30 5.28 18.62 13.96
N ALA A 31 6.50 18.99 14.33
CA ALA A 31 7.49 19.56 13.42
C ALA A 31 7.90 18.54 12.34
N SER A 32 8.07 17.27 12.69
CA SER A 32 8.36 16.22 11.71
C SER A 32 7.22 16.07 10.71
N VAL A 33 5.95 16.13 11.09
CA VAL A 33 4.84 16.06 10.12
C VAL A 33 4.75 17.32 9.26
N ALA A 34 4.99 18.51 9.84
CA ALA A 34 4.86 19.77 9.12
C ALA A 34 6.00 20.02 8.12
N PHE A 35 7.23 19.56 8.42
CA PHE A 35 8.43 19.92 7.67
C PHE A 35 9.20 18.71 7.10
N SER A 36 8.79 17.48 7.40
CA SER A 36 9.34 16.26 6.82
C SER A 36 8.19 15.30 6.47
N ASN A 37 8.45 14.23 5.72
CA ASN A 37 7.44 13.21 5.36
C ASN A 37 6.95 12.37 6.59
N GLY A 38 6.83 12.98 7.77
CA GLY A 38 6.23 12.37 8.94
C GLY A 38 4.72 12.19 8.77
N SER A 39 4.16 11.20 9.45
CA SER A 39 2.72 10.96 9.49
C SER A 39 2.24 10.86 10.94
N TRP A 40 1.03 11.34 11.20
CA TRP A 40 0.33 11.15 12.47
C TRP A 40 -0.21 9.72 12.62
N SER A 41 -0.35 8.98 11.51
CA SER A 41 -0.69 7.56 11.53
C SER A 41 0.57 6.70 11.54
N PRO A 42 0.58 5.59 12.32
CA PRO A 42 1.59 4.56 12.17
C PRO A 42 1.60 4.07 10.72
N LYS A 43 2.79 3.84 10.15
CA LYS A 43 2.89 3.17 8.85
C LYS A 43 2.33 1.75 9.01
N LEU A 44 1.45 1.35 8.11
CA LEU A 44 0.95 -0.02 8.08
C LEU A 44 2.11 -0.93 7.69
N ALA A 45 2.30 -2.01 8.44
CA ALA A 45 3.27 -3.03 8.08
C ALA A 45 2.78 -3.83 6.87
N LEU A 46 3.70 -4.50 6.19
CA LEU A 46 3.45 -5.35 5.01
C LEU A 46 2.30 -6.37 5.20
N ASP A 47 2.06 -6.84 6.43
CA ASP A 47 1.02 -7.82 6.76
C ASP A 47 -0.39 -7.20 6.90
N LEU A 48 -0.48 -5.87 7.04
CA LEU A 48 -1.74 -5.12 7.18
C LEU A 48 -2.07 -4.27 5.96
N GLU A 49 -1.18 -4.18 4.97
CA GLU A 49 -1.38 -3.39 3.76
C GLU A 49 -2.52 -3.96 2.89
N GLY A 50 -2.94 -5.20 3.16
CA GLY A 50 -3.95 -5.89 2.38
C GLY A 50 -3.48 -6.05 0.93
N GLY A 51 -4.39 -6.43 0.05
CA GLY A 51 -4.11 -6.54 -1.37
C GLY A 51 -5.34 -6.30 -2.21
N THR A 52 -5.12 -5.95 -3.47
CA THR A 52 -6.20 -5.76 -4.44
C THR A 52 -6.29 -6.99 -5.33
N GLN A 53 -7.47 -7.60 -5.38
CA GLN A 53 -7.76 -8.68 -6.32
C GLN A 53 -8.61 -8.14 -7.47
N ILE A 54 -8.11 -8.34 -8.69
CA ILE A 54 -8.78 -7.91 -9.92
C ILE A 54 -9.07 -9.16 -10.75
N ILE A 55 -10.33 -9.31 -11.15
CA ILE A 55 -10.76 -10.36 -12.07
C ILE A 55 -10.92 -9.73 -13.45
N LEU A 56 -10.10 -10.17 -14.39
CA LEU A 56 -10.07 -9.71 -15.77
C LEU A 56 -10.78 -10.75 -16.64
N ALA A 57 -11.91 -10.35 -17.22
CA ALA A 57 -12.60 -11.11 -18.25
C ALA A 57 -12.05 -10.68 -19.62
N PRO A 58 -11.59 -11.61 -20.48
CA PRO A 58 -11.11 -11.29 -21.81
C PRO A 58 -12.26 -10.78 -22.69
N GLN A 59 -12.02 -9.67 -23.39
CA GLN A 59 -12.89 -9.20 -24.47
C GLN A 59 -12.37 -9.77 -25.78
N LEU A 60 -13.23 -10.54 -26.47
CA LEU A 60 -12.94 -11.12 -27.77
C LEU A 60 -13.85 -10.46 -28.79
N ASP A 61 -13.31 -9.71 -29.75
CA ASP A 61 -14.16 -9.17 -30.82
C ASP A 61 -14.49 -10.30 -31.81
N GLY A 62 -15.78 -10.63 -31.91
CA GLY A 62 -16.31 -11.52 -32.96
C GLY A 62 -16.10 -13.03 -32.75
N ALA A 63 -15.50 -13.48 -31.65
CA ALA A 63 -15.33 -14.92 -31.39
C ALA A 63 -16.58 -15.51 -30.67
N SER A 64 -17.32 -16.40 -31.36
CA SER A 64 -18.43 -17.16 -30.76
C SER A 64 -17.98 -18.31 -29.85
N SER A 65 -16.67 -18.52 -29.75
CA SER A 65 -16.00 -19.52 -28.92
C SER A 65 -15.17 -18.74 -27.90
N GLY A 66 -15.25 -19.10 -26.61
CA GLY A 66 -14.49 -18.43 -25.55
C GLY A 66 -12.96 -18.43 -25.76
N PRO A 67 -12.20 -17.79 -24.85
CA PRO A 67 -10.76 -17.61 -25.02
C PRO A 67 -10.03 -18.97 -25.05
N THR A 68 -9.06 -19.15 -25.95
CA THR A 68 -8.24 -20.37 -25.98
C THR A 68 -7.19 -20.34 -24.86
N SER A 69 -6.68 -21.52 -24.50
CA SER A 69 -5.62 -21.66 -23.49
C SER A 69 -4.35 -20.88 -23.87
N GLU A 70 -3.99 -20.88 -25.15
CA GLU A 70 -2.84 -20.14 -25.67
C GLU A 70 -3.04 -18.62 -25.57
N GLN A 71 -4.25 -18.14 -25.87
CA GLN A 71 -4.59 -16.71 -25.73
C GLN A 71 -4.55 -16.26 -24.27
N LEU A 72 -5.06 -17.10 -23.35
CA LEU A 72 -4.97 -16.82 -21.91
C LEU A 72 -3.52 -16.81 -21.43
N ALA A 73 -2.70 -17.76 -21.87
CA ALA A 73 -1.28 -17.80 -21.52
C ALA A 73 -0.53 -16.56 -22.05
N GLN A 74 -0.84 -16.13 -23.27
CA GLN A 74 -0.29 -14.90 -23.85
C GLN A 74 -0.73 -13.66 -23.05
N ALA A 75 -2.02 -13.57 -22.71
CA ALA A 75 -2.53 -12.47 -21.89
C ALA A 75 -1.89 -12.42 -20.50
N VAL A 76 -1.71 -13.58 -19.84
CA VAL A 76 -0.99 -13.69 -18.56
C VAL A 76 0.45 -13.17 -18.69
N SER A 77 1.16 -13.52 -19.76
CA SER A 77 2.52 -13.05 -20.02
C SER A 77 2.58 -11.51 -20.15
N ILE A 78 1.66 -10.92 -20.92
CA ILE A 78 1.58 -9.47 -21.12
C ILE A 78 1.25 -8.76 -19.80
N ILE A 79 0.29 -9.28 -19.03
CA ILE A 79 -0.10 -8.73 -17.73
C ILE A 79 1.10 -8.75 -16.79
N ARG A 80 1.83 -9.87 -16.72
CA ARG A 80 3.03 -10.00 -15.87
C ARG A 80 4.06 -8.94 -16.21
N GLN A 81 4.41 -8.80 -17.49
CA GLN A 81 5.36 -7.79 -17.95
C GLN A 81 4.95 -6.36 -17.56
N ARG A 82 3.64 -6.06 -17.58
CA ARG A 82 3.13 -4.73 -17.23
C ARG A 82 3.09 -4.47 -15.73
N VAL A 83 2.76 -5.48 -14.94
CA VAL A 83 2.89 -5.42 -13.48
C VAL A 83 4.35 -5.17 -13.11
N ASP A 84 5.29 -5.93 -13.69
CA ASP A 84 6.72 -5.76 -13.44
C ASP A 84 7.18 -4.34 -13.82
N ALA A 85 6.72 -3.82 -14.97
CA ALA A 85 6.98 -2.45 -15.41
C ALA A 85 6.30 -1.38 -14.53
N SER A 86 5.28 -1.74 -13.76
CA SER A 86 4.66 -0.83 -12.78
C SER A 86 5.40 -0.76 -11.44
N GLY A 87 6.44 -1.59 -11.26
CA GLY A 87 7.23 -1.62 -10.03
C GLY A 87 6.54 -2.33 -8.86
N VAL A 88 5.41 -3.00 -9.13
CA VAL A 88 4.72 -3.83 -8.13
C VAL A 88 5.45 -5.17 -8.04
N SER A 89 6.20 -5.37 -6.98
CA SER A 89 6.84 -6.65 -6.68
C SER A 89 5.81 -7.59 -6.03
N GLU A 90 5.88 -8.90 -6.28
CA GLU A 90 5.01 -9.93 -5.67
C GLU A 90 3.55 -10.02 -6.16
N ALA A 91 3.27 -9.70 -7.43
CA ALA A 91 1.95 -9.98 -7.99
C ALA A 91 1.75 -11.47 -8.32
N GLU A 92 0.59 -12.00 -7.93
CA GLU A 92 0.18 -13.36 -8.29
C GLU A 92 -0.84 -13.30 -9.43
N ILE A 93 -0.59 -14.05 -10.50
CA ILE A 93 -1.42 -14.04 -11.72
C ILE A 93 -1.81 -15.47 -12.05
N THR A 94 -3.11 -15.76 -11.94
CA THR A 94 -3.65 -17.12 -12.16
C THR A 94 -4.84 -17.09 -13.11
N THR A 95 -5.06 -18.17 -13.84
CA THR A 95 -6.25 -18.36 -14.68
C THR A 95 -7.34 -19.07 -13.88
N GLN A 96 -8.52 -18.47 -13.75
CA GLN A 96 -9.66 -19.05 -13.05
C GLN A 96 -10.69 -19.58 -14.05
N GLY A 97 -11.07 -20.86 -13.88
CA GLY A 97 -12.15 -21.48 -14.66
C GLY A 97 -11.93 -21.49 -16.18
N GLY A 98 -10.67 -21.41 -16.63
CA GLY A 98 -10.30 -21.45 -18.06
C GLY A 98 -10.84 -20.28 -18.89
N SER A 99 -11.31 -19.20 -18.26
CA SER A 99 -11.97 -18.08 -18.95
C SER A 99 -11.58 -16.73 -18.40
N ASN A 100 -11.24 -16.63 -17.11
CA ASN A 100 -10.89 -15.37 -16.46
C ASN A 100 -9.43 -15.39 -15.99
N ILE A 101 -8.82 -14.22 -15.88
CA ILE A 101 -7.50 -14.02 -15.30
C ILE A 101 -7.66 -13.27 -13.99
N VAL A 102 -7.17 -13.85 -12.91
CA VAL A 102 -7.18 -13.28 -11.57
C VAL A 102 -5.79 -12.73 -11.30
N VAL A 103 -5.73 -11.43 -11.00
CA VAL A 103 -4.50 -10.72 -10.64
C VAL A 103 -4.62 -10.24 -9.21
N SER A 104 -3.70 -10.68 -8.36
CA SER A 104 -3.61 -10.26 -6.97
C SER A 104 -2.36 -9.39 -6.79
N LEU A 105 -2.54 -8.18 -6.28
CA LEU A 105 -1.48 -7.18 -6.07
C LEU A 105 -1.38 -6.86 -4.57
N PRO A 106 -0.17 -6.66 -4.01
CA PRO A 106 -0.02 -6.13 -2.66
C PRO A 106 -0.45 -4.66 -2.60
N GLY A 107 -1.16 -4.29 -1.54
CA GLY A 107 -1.67 -2.94 -1.31
C GLY A 107 -2.75 -2.47 -2.29
N GLU A 108 -2.91 -1.15 -2.36
CA GLU A 108 -3.83 -0.48 -3.29
C GLU A 108 -3.04 0.13 -4.46
N PRO A 109 -3.16 -0.41 -5.69
CA PRO A 109 -2.40 0.07 -6.83
C PRO A 109 -2.81 1.50 -7.20
N ASP A 110 -1.83 2.33 -7.59
CA ASP A 110 -2.13 3.69 -8.04
C ASP A 110 -3.02 3.69 -9.31
N ALA A 111 -3.73 4.80 -9.53
CA ALA A 111 -4.66 4.92 -10.66
C ALA A 111 -3.95 4.72 -12.02
N ALA A 112 -2.68 5.09 -12.12
CA ALA A 112 -1.87 4.92 -13.34
C ALA A 112 -1.56 3.43 -13.62
N THR A 113 -1.37 2.62 -12.59
CA THR A 113 -1.12 1.18 -12.67
C THR A 113 -2.41 0.44 -13.00
N MET A 114 -3.51 0.81 -12.35
CA MET A 114 -4.85 0.29 -12.66
C MET A 114 -5.20 0.52 -14.14
N GLN A 115 -4.94 1.71 -14.67
CA GLN A 115 -5.22 2.04 -16.07
C GLN A 115 -4.35 1.23 -17.05
N ARG A 116 -3.07 0.99 -16.72
CA ARG A 116 -2.16 0.15 -17.51
C ARG A 116 -2.63 -1.30 -17.57
N LEU A 117 -3.16 -1.83 -16.46
CA LEU A 117 -3.73 -3.18 -16.41
C LEU A 117 -5.03 -3.26 -17.21
N GLN A 118 -5.96 -2.31 -17.04
CA GLN A 118 -7.22 -2.26 -17.78
C GLN A 118 -7.04 -2.13 -19.29
N SER A 119 -6.04 -1.35 -19.75
CA SER A 119 -5.72 -1.26 -21.18
C SER A 119 -5.23 -2.58 -21.78
N SER A 120 -4.69 -3.49 -20.96
CA SER A 120 -4.32 -4.84 -21.42
C SER A 120 -5.53 -5.75 -21.62
N ALA A 121 -6.60 -5.51 -20.86
CA ALA A 121 -7.85 -6.25 -20.98
C ALA A 121 -8.69 -5.80 -22.19
N LYS A 122 -8.45 -4.58 -22.67
CA LYS A 122 -8.95 -4.06 -23.95
C LYS A 122 -7.91 -4.29 -25.04
N LEU A 123 -7.74 -5.52 -25.48
CA LEU A 123 -7.02 -5.79 -26.72
C LEU A 123 -7.83 -5.14 -27.86
N GLU A 124 -7.33 -4.03 -28.42
CA GLU A 124 -7.75 -3.60 -29.75
C GLU A 124 -7.22 -4.62 -30.76
N LEU A 125 -8.14 -5.21 -31.53
CA LEU A 125 -7.86 -6.04 -32.70
C LEU A 125 -7.58 -5.18 -33.94
#